data_AF-A0A291JMC9-F1
#
_entry.id   AF-A0A291JMC9-F1
#
_cell.length_a   1.000
_cell.length_b   1.000
_cell.length_c   1.000
_cell.angle_alpha   90.00
_cell.angle_beta   90.00
_cell.angle_gamma   90.00
#
_symmetry.space_group_name_H-M   'P 1'
#
loop_
_entity.id
_entity.type
_entity.pdbx_description
1 polymer ?
#
loop_
_entity_poly.entity_id
_entity_poly.type
_entity_poly.pdbx_seq_one_letter_code
_entity_poly.pdbx_strand_id
1 'polypeptide(L)' 'MTFYDFIIDFVNDDTPLGQLAHFINRDKHFPKHATSYHEIYAYFKMNYTYNEVMTSAKRALSLYHNNLDVN' A
#
# COMPACT_ATOMS: atom_id res chain seq x y z
N MET A 1 4.10 1.74 12.99
CA MET A 1 3.51 0.83 11.98
C MET A 1 4.03 1.26 10.62
N THR A 2 4.51 0.34 9.78
CA THR A 2 4.88 0.66 8.39
C THR A 2 3.65 0.56 7.48
N PHE A 3 3.75 1.06 6.25
CA PHE A 3 2.66 0.85 5.29
C PHE A 3 2.47 -0.63 4.94
N TYR A 4 3.55 -1.41 4.94
CA TYR A 4 3.47 -2.85 4.72
C TYR A 4 2.72 -3.56 5.85
N ASP A 5 3.01 -3.21 7.11
CA ASP A 5 2.29 -3.77 8.27
C ASP A 5 0.79 -3.43 8.21
N PHE A 6 0.45 -2.21 7.79
CA PHE A 6 -0.93 -1.79 7.62
C PHE A 6 -1.66 -2.55 6.50
N ILE A 7 -1.04 -2.71 5.34
CA ILE A 7 -1.73 -3.23 4.16
C ILE A 7 -1.85 -4.76 4.17
N ILE A 8 -0.93 -5.46 4.85
CA ILE A 8 -0.90 -6.93 4.83
C ILE A 8 -2.07 -7.55 5.59
N ASP A 9 -2.68 -6.83 6.53
CA ASP A 9 -3.87 -7.28 7.26
C ASP A 9 -5.06 -7.56 6.32
N PHE A 10 -5.09 -6.93 5.15
CA PHE A 10 -6.14 -7.09 4.14
C PHE A 10 -5.84 -8.20 3.11
N VAL A 11 -4.73 -8.94 3.25
CA VAL A 11 -4.27 -9.89 2.21
C VAL A 11 -5.26 -11.01 1.90
N ASN A 12 -6.23 -11.31 2.75
CA ASN A 12 -7.24 -12.34 2.50
C ASN A 12 -8.61 -11.75 2.10
N ASP A 13 -8.71 -10.44 1.93
CA ASP A 13 -9.96 -9.77 1.61
C ASP A 13 -10.24 -9.82 0.11
N ASP A 14 -11.47 -10.18 -0.27
CA ASP A 14 -11.96 -10.07 -1.65
C ASP A 14 -12.42 -8.64 -1.95
N THR A 15 -11.48 -7.69 -1.84
CA THR A 15 -11.70 -6.26 -2.10
C THR A 15 -10.53 -5.69 -2.92
N PRO A 16 -10.66 -4.51 -3.55
CA PRO A 16 -9.53 -3.86 -4.20
C PRO A 16 -8.33 -3.61 -3.27
N LEU A 17 -8.58 -3.40 -1.97
CA LEU A 17 -7.54 -3.25 -0.96
C LEU A 17 -6.81 -4.57 -0.71
N GLY A 18 -7.54 -5.69 -0.67
CA GLY A 18 -6.96 -7.02 -0.54
C GLY A 18 -6.21 -7.48 -1.79
N GLN A 19 -6.70 -7.12 -2.98
CA GLN A 19 -5.95 -7.33 -4.24
C GLN A 19 -4.61 -6.56 -4.23
N LEU A 20 -4.62 -5.30 -3.76
CA LEU A 20 -3.39 -4.53 -3.57
C LEU A 20 -2.45 -5.21 -2.56
N ALA A 21 -2.98 -5.66 -1.41
CA ALA A 21 -2.22 -6.37 -0.41
C ALA A 21 -1.59 -7.66 -0.96
N HIS A 22 -2.32 -8.42 -1.78
CA HIS A 22 -1.79 -9.58 -2.50
C HIS A 22 -0.64 -9.23 -3.43
N PHE A 23 -0.73 -8.15 -4.21
CA PHE A 23 0.35 -7.71 -5.09
C PHE A 23 1.60 -7.31 -4.29
N ILE A 24 1.42 -6.51 -3.25
CA ILE A 24 2.51 -6.08 -2.37
C ILE A 24 3.16 -7.27 -1.66
N ASN A 25 2.37 -8.24 -1.19
CA ASN A 25 2.90 -9.41 -0.49
C ASN A 25 3.79 -10.28 -1.40
N ARG A 26 3.48 -10.31 -2.71
CA ARG A 26 4.26 -11.05 -3.71
C ARG A 26 5.46 -10.26 -4.24
N ASP A 27 5.47 -8.96 -4.05
CA ASP A 27 6.56 -8.07 -4.47
C ASP A 27 7.73 -8.15 -3.47
N LYS A 28 8.78 -8.88 -3.88
CA LYS A 28 9.99 -9.08 -3.07
C LYS A 28 10.80 -7.79 -2.86
N HIS A 29 10.60 -6.79 -3.71
CA HIS A 29 11.36 -5.53 -3.67
C HIS A 29 10.57 -4.41 -3.01
N PHE A 30 9.34 -4.68 -2.55
CA PHE A 30 8.53 -3.68 -1.90
C PHE A 30 9.24 -3.17 -0.64
N PRO A 31 9.32 -1.85 -0.42
CA PRO A 31 10.03 -1.28 0.71
C PRO A 31 9.24 -1.47 2.01
N LYS A 32 9.36 -2.65 2.63
CA LYS A 32 8.56 -3.06 3.80
C LYS A 32 8.77 -2.18 5.04
N HIS A 33 9.90 -1.49 5.12
CA HIS A 33 10.23 -0.61 6.24
C HIS A 33 9.89 0.86 5.97
N ALA A 34 9.39 1.20 4.77
CA ALA A 34 9.02 2.56 4.44
C ALA A 34 7.77 3.00 5.22
N THR A 35 7.88 4.19 5.79
CA THR A 35 6.79 4.88 6.51
C THR A 35 6.40 6.20 5.83
N SER A 36 7.27 6.72 4.96
CA SER A 36 7.07 7.99 4.26
C SER A 36 6.08 7.85 3.11
N TYR A 37 5.01 8.65 3.13
CA TYR A 37 4.05 8.73 2.03
C TYR A 37 4.75 8.94 0.68
N HIS A 38 5.72 9.86 0.62
CA HIS A 38 6.38 10.21 -0.63
C HIS A 38 7.22 9.06 -1.19
N GLU A 39 7.93 8.34 -0.32
CA GLU A 39 8.74 7.18 -0.70
C GLU A 39 7.87 6.05 -1.25
N ILE A 40 6.79 5.71 -0.55
CA ILE A 40 5.88 4.63 -0.94
C ILE A 40 5.14 5.01 -2.23
N TYR A 41 4.67 6.25 -2.35
CA TYR A 41 4.00 6.73 -3.55
C TYR A 41 4.93 6.73 -4.77
N ALA A 42 6.19 7.16 -4.61
CA ALA A 42 7.19 7.09 -5.67
C ALA A 42 7.43 5.64 -6.11
N TYR A 43 7.52 4.70 -5.16
CA TYR A 43 7.67 3.28 -5.47
C TYR A 43 6.50 2.74 -6.29
N PHE A 44 5.26 3.05 -5.91
CA PHE A 44 4.07 2.68 -6.68
C PHE A 44 4.13 3.25 -8.10
N LYS A 45 4.46 4.54 -8.23
CA LYS A 45 4.54 5.23 -9.53
C LYS A 45 5.58 4.62 -10.46
N MET A 46 6.69 4.10 -9.94
CA MET A 46 7.77 3.52 -10.73
C MET A 46 7.53 2.05 -11.09
N ASN A 47 6.89 1.28 -10.20
CA ASN A 47 6.82 -0.19 -10.34
C ASN A 47 5.43 -0.71 -10.72
N TYR A 48 4.36 0.09 -10.56
CA TYR A 48 2.99 -0.34 -10.83
C TYR A 48 2.37 0.54 -11.92
N THR A 49 2.38 0.02 -13.15
CA THR A 49 1.86 0.71 -14.36
C THR A 49 0.36 0.56 -14.57
N TYR A 50 -0.33 -0.28 -13.78
CA TYR A 50 -1.77 -0.49 -13.90
C TYR A 50 -2.58 0.57 -13.12
N ASN A 51 -3.48 1.26 -13.82
CA ASN A 51 -4.30 2.35 -13.26
C ASN A 51 -5.16 1.92 -12.06
N GLU A 52 -5.65 0.68 -12.04
CA GLU A 52 -6.47 0.14 -10.95
C GLU A 52 -5.66 -0.07 -9.67
N VAL A 53 -4.43 -0.57 -9.79
CA VAL A 53 -3.51 -0.72 -8.65
C VAL A 53 -3.11 0.64 -8.09
N MET A 54 -2.85 1.62 -8.97
CA MET A 54 -2.54 2.99 -8.55
C MET A 54 -3.70 3.66 -7.79
N THR A 55 -4.94 3.42 -8.22
CA THR A 55 -6.14 3.96 -7.55
C THR A 55 -6.30 3.34 -6.16
N SER A 56 -6.13 2.02 -6.06
CA SER A 56 -6.15 1.30 -4.78
C SER A 56 -5.00 1.76 -3.86
N ALA A 57 -3.80 1.97 -4.40
CA ALA A 57 -2.63 2.45 -3.66
C ALA A 57 -2.84 3.86 -3.08
N LYS A 58 -3.39 4.80 -3.87
CA LYS A 58 -3.72 6.15 -3.38
C LYS A 58 -4.73 6.11 -2.24
N ARG A 59 -5.76 5.27 -2.36
CA ARG A 59 -6.78 5.09 -1.31
C ARG A 59 -6.17 4.48 -0.06
N ALA A 60 -5.36 3.43 -0.19
CA ALA A 60 -4.67 2.80 0.93
C ALA A 60 -3.71 3.77 1.65
N LEU A 61 -2.94 4.55 0.90
CA LEU A 61 -2.02 5.56 1.46
C LEU A 61 -2.76 6.65 2.22
N SER A 62 -3.92 7.09 1.73
CA SER A 62 -4.77 8.06 2.43
C SER A 62 -5.31 7.50 3.73
N LEU A 63 -5.78 6.23 3.74
CA LEU A 63 -6.24 5.54 4.94
C LEU A 63 -5.13 5.36 5.97
N TYR A 64 -3.93 4.98 5.52
CA TYR A 64 -2.75 4.82 6.37
C TYR A 64 -2.36 6.15 7.04
N HIS A 65 -2.33 7.24 6.27
CA HIS A 65 -2.02 8.57 6.81
C HIS A 65 -3.07 9.02 7.83
N ASN A 66 -4.35 8.89 7.52
CA ASN A 66 -5.43 9.26 8.43
C ASN A 66 -5.45 8.40 9.73
N ASN A 67 -5.07 7.13 9.66
CA ASN A 67 -4.94 6.29 10.87
C ASN A 67 -3.75 6.68 11.76
N LEU A 68 -2.74 7.37 11.21
CA LEU A 68 -1.62 7.90 11.98
C LEU A 68 -1.94 9.25 12.64
N ASP A 69 -2.84 10.04 12.08
CA ASP A 69 -3.26 11.34 12.65
C ASP A 69 -4.30 11.21 13.79
N VAL A 70 -4.89 10.02 13.98
CA VAL A 70 -5.91 9.74 15.01
C VAL A 70 -5.29 9.10 16.27
N ASN A 71 -3.98 8.86 16.30
CA ASN A 71 -3.22 8.42 17.48
C ASN A 71 -2.20 9.47 17.93
#